data_AF-A0A0C3CVY0-F1
#
_entry.id   AF-A0A0C3CVY0-F1
#
_cell.length_a   1.000
_cell.length_b   1.000
_cell.length_c   1.000
_cell.angle_alpha   90.00
_cell.angle_beta   90.00
_cell.angle_gamma   90.00
#
_symmetry.space_group_name_H-M   'P 1'
#
loop_
_entity.id
_entity.type
_entity.pdbx_description
1 polymer ?
#
loop_
_entity_poly.entity_id
_entity_poly.type
_entity_poly.pdbx_seq_one_letter_code
_entity_poly.pdbx_strand_id
1 'polypeptide(L)'
;MIDNDTWEVHCQLSSSDSLSLLEYLFPDALLLPIAKGKLSATQSSMQQPKQNHFTMSAVLEQCRAQNLYGLKPQNEDRKRKRSKEMWLAGCPNLDPKASPQREVQLAIFFNNVLTAISEACDTVRPIQWDAKSSYTPLKGVEAVRKPDISSFFPGSQTLDWRHLISFCEVKNRCTPVNERKSYVEAAGKASCLLYAQDGRHLAPCIRILGSSIYLTIFDRGGSLSTAGFDIHSHPEVFLRILIGVSAAPLSTLGFDASI
;
A
#
# COMPACT_ATOMS: atom_id res chain seq x y z
N MET A 1 32.23 -8.73 11.08
CA MET A 1 31.35 -7.56 10.88
C MET A 1 31.90 -6.84 9.69
N ILE A 2 31.25 -7.01 8.53
CA ILE A 2 31.56 -6.16 7.37
C ILE A 2 30.75 -4.89 7.64
N ASP A 3 31.43 -3.79 7.93
CA ASP A 3 30.82 -2.47 7.86
C ASP A 3 30.45 -2.25 6.39
N ASN A 4 29.19 -2.56 6.06
CA ASN A 4 28.61 -2.22 4.77
C ASN A 4 28.40 -0.69 4.77
N ASP A 5 29.47 0.04 4.50
CA ASP A 5 29.45 1.39 3.94
C ASP A 5 29.04 1.32 2.45
N THR A 6 28.02 0.53 2.13
CA THR A 6 27.28 0.70 0.89
C THR A 6 26.51 2.00 1.05
N TRP A 7 27.00 3.05 0.40
CA TRP A 7 26.30 4.29 0.11
C TRP A 7 25.06 4.01 -0.74
N GLU A 8 24.13 3.19 -0.23
CA GLU A 8 22.83 3.03 -0.85
C GLU A 8 22.19 4.40 -0.88
N VAL A 9 22.00 4.91 -2.10
CA VAL A 9 21.34 6.20 -2.34
C VAL A 9 19.87 6.00 -2.05
N HIS A 10 19.52 6.08 -0.77
CA HIS A 10 18.14 6.17 -0.32
C HIS A 10 17.67 7.61 -0.52
N CYS A 11 16.92 7.84 -1.60
CA CYS A 11 16.31 9.14 -1.85
C CYS A 11 14.91 9.17 -1.24
N GLN A 12 14.74 9.92 -0.14
CA GLN A 12 13.43 10.20 0.43
C GLN A 12 12.95 11.57 -0.05
N LEU A 13 11.77 11.58 -0.66
CA LEU A 13 11.16 12.78 -1.20
C LEU A 13 10.57 13.67 -0.09
N SER A 14 10.46 14.96 -0.40
CA SER A 14 9.61 15.87 0.37
C SER A 14 8.15 15.45 0.28
N SER A 15 7.29 15.95 1.18
CA SER A 15 5.85 15.63 1.12
C SER A 15 5.20 16.12 -0.19
N SER A 16 5.58 17.29 -0.71
CA SER A 16 5.05 17.78 -1.99
C SER A 16 5.49 16.92 -3.16
N ASP A 17 6.77 16.59 -3.25
CA ASP A 17 7.31 15.77 -4.34
C ASP A 17 6.75 14.34 -4.28
N SER A 18 6.49 13.84 -3.06
CA SER A 18 5.84 12.55 -2.85
C SER A 18 4.42 12.54 -3.42
N LEU A 19 3.64 13.60 -3.19
CA LEU A 19 2.29 13.70 -3.75
C LEU A 19 2.35 13.79 -5.27
N SER A 20 3.27 14.57 -5.84
CA SER A 20 3.47 14.64 -7.29
C SER A 20 3.88 13.29 -7.89
N LEU A 21 4.77 12.55 -7.23
CA LEU A 21 5.15 11.20 -7.64
C LEU A 21 3.94 10.25 -7.62
N LEU A 22 3.14 10.28 -6.56
CA LEU A 22 1.97 9.41 -6.42
C LEU A 22 0.90 9.74 -7.46
N GLU A 23 0.66 11.00 -7.77
CA GLU A 23 -0.24 11.42 -8.86
C GLU A 23 0.29 10.99 -10.23
N TYR A 24 1.60 11.02 -10.43
CA TYR A 24 2.22 10.59 -11.67
C TYR A 24 2.13 9.08 -11.88
N LEU A 25 2.46 8.28 -10.85
CA LEU A 25 2.46 6.82 -10.93
C LEU A 25 1.05 6.24 -10.92
N PHE A 26 0.18 6.82 -10.09
CA PHE A 26 -1.13 6.29 -9.78
C PHE A 26 -2.22 7.36 -9.97
N PRO A 27 -2.35 7.95 -11.17
CA PRO A 27 -3.39 8.95 -11.41
C PRO A 27 -4.77 8.31 -11.32
N ASP A 28 -5.75 9.08 -10.85
CA ASP A 28 -7.14 8.63 -10.69
C ASP A 28 -7.71 8.06 -12.01
N ALA A 29 -7.36 8.66 -13.14
CA ALA A 29 -7.77 8.19 -14.46
C ALA A 29 -7.27 6.79 -14.82
N LEU A 30 -6.09 6.40 -14.32
CA LEU A 30 -5.50 5.08 -14.52
C LEU A 30 -6.13 4.06 -13.57
N LEU A 31 -6.29 4.42 -12.30
CA LEU A 31 -6.74 3.49 -11.27
C LEU A 31 -8.25 3.29 -11.24
N LEU A 32 -9.01 4.34 -11.56
CA LEU A 32 -10.45 4.42 -11.30
C LEU A 32 -11.24 4.87 -12.54
N PRO A 33 -11.06 4.26 -13.72
CA PRO A 33 -11.86 4.61 -14.90
C PRO A 33 -13.35 4.39 -14.61
N ILE A 34 -14.21 5.31 -15.07
CA ILE A 34 -15.66 5.20 -14.89
C ILE A 34 -16.18 3.97 -15.65
N ALA A 35 -16.91 3.14 -14.93
CA ALA A 35 -17.79 2.13 -15.49
C ALA A 35 -19.12 2.10 -14.72
N LYS A 36 -19.93 1.07 -14.97
CA LYS A 36 -21.24 0.83 -14.35
C LYS A 36 -21.11 0.41 -12.86
N GLY A 37 -20.52 1.25 -12.02
CA GLY A 37 -20.34 1.02 -10.57
C GLY A 37 -21.29 1.87 -9.71
N LYS A 38 -21.46 1.53 -8.42
CA LYS A 38 -22.28 2.30 -7.46
C LYS A 38 -21.91 3.78 -7.38
N LEU A 39 -20.63 4.12 -7.58
CA LEU A 39 -20.14 5.51 -7.59
C LEU A 39 -20.70 6.37 -8.75
N SER A 40 -21.11 5.74 -9.86
CA SER A 40 -21.71 6.43 -11.02
C SER A 40 -23.09 7.03 -10.71
N ALA A 41 -23.82 6.48 -9.73
CA ALA A 41 -25.14 6.98 -9.34
C ALA A 41 -25.05 8.31 -8.56
N THR A 42 -23.99 8.49 -7.77
CA THR A 42 -23.80 9.67 -6.91
C THR A 42 -23.32 10.90 -7.69
N GLN A 43 -22.46 10.70 -8.69
CA GLN A 43 -21.94 11.80 -9.54
C GLN A 43 -22.99 12.44 -10.45
N SER A 44 -24.09 11.73 -10.76
CA SER A 44 -25.16 12.25 -11.62
C SER A 44 -25.93 13.46 -11.03
N SER A 45 -25.68 13.81 -9.76
CA SER A 45 -26.35 14.91 -9.05
C SER A 45 -25.58 16.23 -9.04
N MET A 46 -24.29 16.25 -9.41
CA MET A 46 -23.47 17.46 -9.44
C MET A 46 -23.12 17.85 -10.88
N GLN A 47 -23.40 19.10 -11.27
CA GLN A 47 -23.07 19.70 -12.57
C GLN A 47 -21.55 19.92 -12.74
N GLN A 48 -20.75 18.86 -12.63
CA GLN A 48 -19.33 18.90 -12.96
C GLN A 48 -19.10 18.50 -14.42
N PRO A 49 -18.03 18.99 -15.07
CA PRO A 49 -17.64 18.52 -16.40
C PRO A 49 -17.57 16.99 -16.40
N LYS A 50 -17.96 16.35 -17.52
CA LYS A 50 -17.92 14.90 -17.69
C LYS A 50 -16.50 14.38 -17.49
N GLN A 51 -16.14 14.06 -16.25
CA GLN A 51 -14.94 13.31 -15.94
C GLN A 51 -15.20 11.86 -16.35
N ASN A 52 -14.15 11.19 -16.86
CA ASN A 52 -14.22 9.79 -17.28
C ASN A 52 -13.64 8.83 -16.21
N HIS A 53 -13.41 9.32 -14.99
CA HIS A 53 -12.85 8.56 -13.87
C HIS A 53 -13.44 9.03 -12.53
N PHE A 54 -13.38 8.18 -11.50
CA PHE A 54 -13.67 8.56 -10.11
C PHE A 54 -12.42 9.15 -9.46
N THR A 55 -12.61 10.08 -8.53
CA THR A 55 -11.49 10.69 -7.78
C THR A 55 -11.18 9.92 -6.49
N MET A 56 -9.97 10.06 -5.94
CA MET A 56 -9.65 9.49 -4.62
C MET A 56 -10.57 10.03 -3.52
N SER A 57 -11.01 11.28 -3.60
CA SER A 57 -12.00 11.83 -2.67
C SER A 57 -13.36 11.12 -2.77
N ALA A 58 -13.82 10.78 -3.98
CA ALA A 58 -15.05 10.01 -4.16
C ALA A 58 -14.91 8.59 -3.58
N VAL A 59 -13.74 7.98 -3.73
CA VAL A 59 -13.43 6.68 -3.11
C VAL A 59 -13.43 6.78 -1.58
N LEU A 60 -12.86 7.86 -1.01
CA LEU A 60 -12.89 8.08 0.42
C LEU A 60 -14.31 8.27 0.96
N GLU A 61 -15.16 9.01 0.26
CA GLU A 61 -16.59 9.15 0.62
C GLU A 61 -17.31 7.79 0.61
N GLN A 62 -16.97 6.92 -0.34
CA GLN A 62 -17.48 5.56 -0.35
C GLN A 62 -17.00 4.75 0.86
N CYS A 63 -15.74 4.89 1.27
CA CYS A 63 -15.24 4.29 2.51
C CYS A 63 -15.96 4.84 3.75
N ARG A 64 -16.30 6.14 3.77
CA ARG A 64 -17.13 6.74 4.83
C ARG A 64 -18.54 6.15 4.86
N ALA A 65 -19.19 6.03 3.70
CA ALA A 65 -20.53 5.44 3.58
C ALA A 65 -20.59 3.98 4.05
N GLN A 66 -19.48 3.23 3.91
CA GLN A 66 -19.36 1.85 4.42
C GLN A 66 -18.79 1.75 5.84
N ASN A 67 -18.63 2.87 6.55
CA ASN A 67 -18.10 2.93 7.91
C ASN A 67 -16.68 2.32 8.05
N LEU A 68 -15.88 2.38 6.97
CA LEU A 68 -14.47 1.98 6.97
C LEU A 68 -13.57 3.12 7.45
N TYR A 69 -13.99 4.37 7.23
CA TYR A 69 -13.27 5.58 7.66
C TYR A 69 -14.26 6.60 8.23
N GLY A 70 -13.91 7.28 9.31
CA GLY A 70 -14.77 8.29 9.91
C GLY A 70 -14.43 8.58 11.36
N LEU A 71 -15.35 9.22 12.08
CA LEU A 71 -15.17 9.52 13.50
C LEU A 71 -15.24 8.25 14.33
N LYS A 72 -14.24 8.04 15.19
CA LYS A 72 -14.28 6.95 16.15
C LYS A 72 -15.49 7.11 17.07
N PRO A 73 -16.33 6.07 17.28
CA PRO A 73 -17.41 6.11 18.24
C PRO A 73 -16.85 6.52 19.61
N GLN A 74 -17.36 7.60 20.19
CA GLN A 74 -16.97 7.99 21.54
C GLN A 74 -17.57 6.98 22.51
N ASN A 75 -16.74 6.36 23.36
CA ASN A 75 -17.27 5.80 24.60
C ASN A 75 -17.80 6.98 25.43
N GLU A 76 -19.06 6.91 25.87
CA GLU A 76 -19.79 7.98 26.55
C GLU A 76 -19.04 8.59 27.76
N ASP A 77 -18.08 7.85 28.33
CA ASP A 77 -17.30 8.25 29.52
C ASP A 77 -16.12 9.20 29.27
N ARG A 78 -15.74 9.54 28.02
CA ARG A 78 -14.55 10.39 27.74
C ARG A 78 -14.91 11.72 27.08
N LYS A 79 -15.66 12.56 27.81
CA LYS A 79 -16.23 13.86 27.41
C LYS A 79 -15.28 15.00 26.97
N ARG A 80 -14.00 14.80 26.62
CA ARG A 80 -13.08 15.94 26.34
C ARG A 80 -12.07 15.83 25.22
N LYS A 81 -12.00 14.74 24.44
CA LYS A 81 -11.11 14.69 23.26
C LYS A 81 -11.90 14.98 22.00
N ARG A 82 -11.47 15.99 21.22
CA ARG A 82 -11.95 16.21 19.85
C ARG A 82 -11.88 14.88 19.10
N SER A 83 -13.01 14.42 18.59
CA SER A 83 -13.08 13.21 17.77
C SER A 83 -12.27 13.45 16.50
N LYS A 84 -11.24 12.62 16.30
CA LYS A 84 -10.42 12.64 15.08
C LYS A 84 -10.96 11.55 14.15
N GLU A 85 -11.03 11.85 12.86
CA GLU A 85 -11.30 10.83 11.86
C GLU A 85 -10.16 9.82 11.81
N MET A 86 -10.50 8.55 11.57
CA MET A 86 -9.54 7.48 11.41
C MET A 86 -10.16 6.30 10.67
N TRP A 87 -9.30 5.35 10.27
CA TRP A 87 -9.76 4.06 9.77
C TRP A 87 -10.39 3.27 10.92
N LEU A 88 -11.61 2.77 10.67
CA LEU A 88 -12.50 2.16 11.64
C LEU A 88 -12.51 0.64 11.47
N ALA A 89 -13.54 0.10 10.82
CA ALA A 89 -13.78 -1.33 10.73
C ALA A 89 -12.59 -2.08 10.13
N GLY A 90 -12.10 -3.09 10.84
CA GLY A 90 -11.01 -3.95 10.41
C GLY A 90 -9.60 -3.35 10.49
N CYS A 91 -9.44 -2.03 10.66
CA CYS A 91 -8.12 -1.43 10.83
C CYS A 91 -7.51 -1.90 12.16
N PRO A 92 -6.32 -2.55 12.15
CA PRO A 92 -5.67 -2.90 13.40
C PRO A 92 -5.35 -1.63 14.17
N ASN A 93 -5.27 -1.73 15.50
CA ASN A 93 -4.74 -0.63 16.30
C ASN A 93 -3.31 -0.34 15.79
N LEU A 94 -2.94 0.90 15.48
CA LEU A 94 -1.58 1.23 15.01
C LEU A 94 -0.75 1.94 16.08
N ASP A 95 -1.21 1.88 17.34
CA ASP A 95 -0.48 2.43 18.47
C ASP A 95 0.87 1.72 18.66
N PRO A 96 1.97 2.48 18.86
CA PRO A 96 3.31 1.99 19.16
C PRO A 96 3.43 0.97 20.30
N LYS A 97 2.46 0.95 21.21
CA LYS A 97 2.44 0.09 22.40
C LYS A 97 1.69 -1.22 22.20
N ALA A 98 1.02 -1.38 21.07
CA ALA A 98 0.13 -2.50 20.89
C ALA A 98 0.83 -3.70 20.22
N SER A 99 0.16 -4.86 20.20
CA SER A 99 0.79 -6.17 19.91
C SER A 99 1.58 -6.18 18.59
N PRO A 100 2.76 -6.84 18.54
CA PRO A 100 3.59 -6.89 17.34
C PRO A 100 3.03 -7.76 16.20
N GLN A 101 2.10 -8.68 16.46
CA GLN A 101 1.58 -9.62 15.46
C GLN A 101 0.37 -9.03 14.73
N ARG A 102 0.62 -8.31 13.64
CA ARG A 102 -0.40 -7.48 12.96
C ARG A 102 -0.45 -7.64 11.46
N GLU A 103 0.51 -8.34 10.89
CA GLU A 103 0.62 -8.60 9.46
C GLU A 103 -0.69 -9.20 8.92
N VAL A 104 -1.24 -10.19 9.62
CA VAL A 104 -2.52 -10.82 9.27
C VAL A 104 -3.68 -9.81 9.32
N GLN A 105 -3.76 -9.01 10.39
CA GLN A 105 -4.84 -8.02 10.56
C GLN A 105 -4.74 -6.89 9.54
N LEU A 106 -3.52 -6.43 9.23
CA LEU A 106 -3.25 -5.45 8.18
C LEU A 106 -3.61 -5.98 6.80
N ALA A 107 -3.26 -7.23 6.49
CA ALA A 107 -3.63 -7.85 5.22
C ALA A 107 -5.16 -7.96 5.06
N ILE A 108 -5.87 -8.38 6.11
CA ILE A 108 -7.34 -8.40 6.14
C ILE A 108 -7.90 -6.99 5.95
N PHE A 109 -7.37 -5.99 6.65
CA PHE A 109 -7.77 -4.61 6.52
C PHE A 109 -7.60 -4.08 5.09
N PHE A 110 -6.44 -4.33 4.47
CA PHE A 110 -6.17 -3.96 3.09
C PHE A 110 -7.20 -4.58 2.14
N ASN A 111 -7.44 -5.89 2.26
CA ASN A 111 -8.39 -6.58 1.40
C ASN A 111 -9.83 -6.10 1.61
N ASN A 112 -10.23 -5.75 2.84
CA ASN A 112 -11.56 -5.18 3.09
C ASN A 112 -11.73 -3.82 2.40
N VAL A 113 -10.73 -2.94 2.51
CA VAL A 113 -10.74 -1.64 1.82
C VAL A 113 -10.78 -1.84 0.30
N LEU A 114 -9.91 -2.69 -0.24
CA LEU A 114 -9.85 -2.98 -1.68
C LEU A 114 -11.15 -3.61 -2.21
N THR A 115 -11.79 -4.49 -1.44
CA THR A 115 -13.07 -5.12 -1.80
C THR A 115 -14.19 -4.09 -1.87
N ALA A 116 -14.29 -3.22 -0.85
CA ALA A 116 -15.26 -2.12 -0.82
C ALA A 116 -15.15 -1.21 -2.06
N ILE A 117 -13.92 -0.94 -2.49
CA ILE A 117 -13.62 -0.09 -3.66
C ILE A 117 -13.96 -0.83 -4.95
N SER A 118 -13.55 -2.10 -5.06
CA SER A 118 -13.86 -2.96 -6.21
C SER A 118 -15.36 -3.06 -6.46
N GLU A 119 -16.16 -3.28 -5.41
CA GLU A 119 -17.63 -3.33 -5.50
C GLU A 119 -18.25 -1.98 -5.89
N ALA A 120 -17.61 -0.88 -5.53
CA ALA A 120 -18.11 0.46 -5.80
C ALA A 120 -17.77 0.95 -7.22
N CYS A 121 -16.60 0.58 -7.74
CA CYS A 121 -16.11 1.02 -9.05
C CYS A 121 -16.45 0.04 -10.18
N ASP A 122 -16.58 -1.26 -9.88
CA ASP A 122 -16.74 -2.39 -10.82
C ASP A 122 -15.59 -2.55 -11.86
N THR A 123 -14.65 -1.61 -11.95
CA THR A 123 -13.47 -1.67 -12.84
C THR A 123 -12.22 -2.17 -12.17
N VAL A 124 -12.06 -1.86 -10.88
CA VAL A 124 -10.87 -2.24 -10.12
C VAL A 124 -10.92 -3.74 -9.87
N ARG A 125 -9.84 -4.46 -10.17
CA ARG A 125 -9.67 -5.87 -9.85
C ARG A 125 -8.39 -6.01 -9.00
N PRO A 126 -8.48 -5.65 -7.71
CA PRO A 126 -7.30 -5.56 -6.88
C PRO A 126 -6.74 -6.95 -6.56
N ILE A 127 -5.42 -7.07 -6.60
CA ILE A 127 -4.72 -8.25 -6.16
C ILE A 127 -4.80 -8.31 -4.63
N GLN A 128 -5.04 -9.52 -4.10
CA GLN A 128 -5.16 -9.74 -2.67
C GLN A 128 -3.80 -9.70 -1.96
N TRP A 129 -3.85 -9.27 -0.70
CA TRP A 129 -2.72 -9.28 0.22
C TRP A 129 -2.85 -10.43 1.21
N ASP A 130 -1.74 -11.11 1.53
CA ASP A 130 -1.69 -12.14 2.56
C ASP A 130 -0.44 -12.02 3.44
N ALA A 131 -0.53 -12.54 4.67
CA ALA A 131 0.60 -12.65 5.59
C ALA A 131 1.09 -14.09 5.79
N LYS A 132 0.76 -15.03 4.88
CA LYS A 132 1.24 -16.42 4.92
C LYS A 132 2.77 -16.48 4.80
N SER A 133 3.34 -15.56 4.02
CA SER A 133 4.79 -15.38 3.86
C SER A 133 5.49 -14.84 5.11
N SER A 134 4.77 -14.31 6.11
CA SER A 134 5.37 -13.72 7.32
C SER A 134 6.12 -14.72 8.20
N TYR A 135 5.87 -16.02 8.04
CA TYR A 135 6.53 -17.09 8.82
C TYR A 135 7.45 -17.97 7.97
N THR A 136 7.35 -17.89 6.64
CA THR A 136 8.00 -18.83 5.73
C THR A 136 8.79 -18.06 4.68
N PRO A 137 10.12 -18.23 4.62
CA PRO A 137 10.93 -17.66 3.55
C PRO A 137 10.41 -18.08 2.18
N LEU A 138 10.38 -17.14 1.23
CA LEU A 138 9.95 -17.46 -0.13
C LEU A 138 11.07 -18.20 -0.87
N LYS A 139 10.66 -19.14 -1.72
CA LYS A 139 11.55 -19.87 -2.64
C LYS A 139 11.88 -19.02 -3.87
N GLY A 140 12.73 -19.53 -4.76
CA GLY A 140 13.03 -18.91 -6.05
C GLY A 140 14.35 -18.12 -6.08
N VAL A 141 14.96 -17.90 -4.91
CA VAL A 141 16.31 -17.31 -4.77
C VAL A 141 17.06 -18.02 -3.63
N GLU A 142 18.39 -17.92 -3.61
CA GLU A 142 19.22 -18.52 -2.54
C GLU A 142 19.08 -17.79 -1.20
N ALA A 143 18.76 -16.49 -1.22
CA ALA A 143 18.63 -15.69 -0.02
C ALA A 143 17.40 -16.08 0.80
N VAL A 144 17.61 -16.41 2.07
CA VAL A 144 16.55 -16.76 3.03
C VAL A 144 15.88 -15.49 3.56
N ARG A 145 14.88 -15.01 2.83
CA ARG A 145 14.13 -13.79 3.16
C ARG A 145 12.62 -14.06 3.16
N LYS A 146 11.90 -13.42 4.07
CA LYS A 146 10.44 -13.52 4.24
C LYS A 146 9.82 -12.12 4.23
N PRO A 147 8.85 -11.82 3.36
CA PRO A 147 8.04 -10.61 3.47
C PRO A 147 7.09 -10.66 4.66
N ASP A 148 6.72 -9.50 5.22
CA ASP A 148 5.73 -9.44 6.30
C ASP A 148 4.31 -9.60 5.74
N ILE A 149 4.03 -8.95 4.61
CA ILE A 149 2.80 -9.14 3.82
C ILE A 149 3.21 -9.24 2.35
N SER A 150 2.52 -10.09 1.59
CA SER A 150 2.80 -10.36 0.18
C SER A 150 1.54 -10.23 -0.66
N SER A 151 1.72 -9.84 -1.91
CA SER A 151 0.70 -9.87 -2.95
C SER A 151 1.21 -10.72 -4.11
N PHE A 152 0.48 -11.77 -4.47
CA PHE A 152 0.90 -12.76 -5.49
C PHE A 152 0.03 -12.68 -6.73
N PHE A 153 0.53 -13.17 -7.87
CA PHE A 153 -0.30 -13.35 -9.06
C PHE A 153 -1.51 -14.24 -8.76
N PRO A 154 -2.71 -13.90 -9.28
CA PRO A 154 -3.89 -14.74 -9.14
C PRO A 154 -3.61 -16.19 -9.57
N GLY A 155 -4.05 -17.16 -8.76
CA GLY A 155 -3.85 -18.58 -9.03
C GLY A 155 -2.49 -19.15 -8.61
N SER A 156 -1.58 -18.33 -8.07
CA SER A 156 -0.30 -18.81 -7.54
C SER A 156 -0.50 -19.72 -6.33
N GLN A 157 -0.04 -20.96 -6.43
CA GLN A 157 -0.16 -21.96 -5.36
C GLN A 157 1.10 -22.06 -4.49
N THR A 158 2.19 -21.41 -4.89
CA THR A 158 3.50 -21.52 -4.23
C THR A 158 3.97 -20.18 -3.68
N LEU A 159 4.53 -20.22 -2.46
CA LEU A 159 5.19 -19.07 -1.83
C LEU A 159 6.61 -18.92 -2.42
N ASP A 160 6.70 -18.18 -3.53
CA ASP A 160 7.91 -18.04 -4.32
C ASP A 160 8.07 -16.61 -4.84
N TRP A 161 9.30 -16.09 -4.84
CA TRP A 161 9.63 -14.74 -5.32
C TRP A 161 9.20 -14.52 -6.78
N ARG A 162 9.22 -15.58 -7.61
CA ARG A 162 8.80 -15.52 -9.02
C ARG A 162 7.32 -15.21 -9.21
N HIS A 163 6.50 -15.50 -8.21
CA HIS A 163 5.05 -15.29 -8.27
C HIS A 163 4.59 -14.04 -7.50
N LEU A 164 5.52 -13.32 -6.88
CA LEU A 164 5.22 -12.14 -6.09
C LEU A 164 5.06 -10.92 -7.00
N ILE A 165 4.02 -10.12 -6.76
CA ILE A 165 3.79 -8.83 -7.44
C ILE A 165 4.37 -7.70 -6.60
N SER A 166 4.05 -7.65 -5.30
CA SER A 166 4.58 -6.67 -4.38
C SER A 166 4.56 -7.24 -2.95
N PHE A 167 5.16 -6.51 -2.02
CA PHE A 167 5.20 -6.87 -0.61
C PHE A 167 5.11 -5.63 0.29
N CYS A 168 4.82 -5.89 1.56
CA CYS A 168 4.91 -4.92 2.62
C CYS A 168 6.00 -5.26 3.63
N GLU A 169 6.62 -4.21 4.17
CA GLU A 169 7.41 -4.26 5.39
C GLU A 169 6.66 -3.58 6.54
N VAL A 170 6.59 -4.21 7.71
CA VAL A 170 5.81 -3.71 8.84
C VAL A 170 6.70 -3.51 10.07
N LYS A 171 6.60 -2.34 10.70
CA LYS A 171 7.14 -2.06 12.04
C LYS A 171 6.07 -1.40 12.89
N ASN A 172 6.14 -1.65 14.20
CA ASN A 172 5.16 -1.09 15.14
C ASN A 172 5.31 0.41 15.38
N ARG A 173 6.50 0.97 15.18
CA ARG A 173 6.78 2.37 15.54
C ARG A 173 7.53 3.07 14.42
N CYS A 174 7.08 4.28 14.12
CA CYS A 174 7.83 5.23 13.31
C CYS A 174 8.90 5.92 14.17
N THR A 175 10.10 5.35 14.19
CA THR A 175 11.30 5.97 14.77
C THR A 175 12.39 5.97 13.71
N PRO A 176 13.37 6.88 13.75
CA PRO A 176 14.46 6.91 12.75
C PRO A 176 15.20 5.58 12.63
N VAL A 177 15.37 4.87 13.75
CA VAL A 177 15.99 3.53 13.78
C VAL A 177 15.11 2.50 13.07
N ASN A 178 13.80 2.49 13.34
CA ASN A 178 12.90 1.54 12.69
C ASN A 178 12.68 1.86 11.21
N GLU A 179 12.72 3.13 10.85
CA GLU A 179 12.65 3.60 9.47
C GLU A 179 13.84 3.08 8.66
N ARG A 180 15.06 3.29 9.17
CA ARG A 180 16.28 2.73 8.56
C ARG A 180 16.25 1.21 8.48
N LYS A 181 15.82 0.53 9.55
CA LYS A 181 15.72 -0.95 9.55
C LYS A 181 14.70 -1.44 8.54
N SER A 182 13.51 -0.85 8.52
CA SER A 182 12.45 -1.17 7.57
C SER A 182 12.91 -0.95 6.13
N TYR A 183 13.67 0.13 5.86
CA TYR A 183 14.28 0.36 4.56
C TYR A 183 15.24 -0.77 4.16
N VAL A 184 16.24 -1.09 5.00
CA VAL A 184 17.24 -2.13 4.70
C VAL A 184 16.58 -3.49 4.49
N GLU A 185 15.58 -3.82 5.31
CA GLU A 185 14.82 -5.06 5.18
C GLU A 185 13.96 -5.09 3.92
N ALA A 186 13.41 -3.95 3.48
CA ALA A 186 12.70 -3.84 2.22
C ALA A 186 13.66 -3.93 1.02
N ALA A 187 14.82 -3.28 1.06
CA ALA A 187 15.83 -3.32 0.00
C ALA A 187 16.33 -4.74 -0.26
N GLY A 188 16.60 -5.50 0.81
CA GLY A 188 16.99 -6.91 0.68
C GLY A 188 15.91 -7.78 0.04
N LYS A 189 14.63 -7.52 0.31
CA LYS A 189 13.50 -8.25 -0.31
C LYS A 189 13.26 -7.81 -1.75
N ALA A 190 13.38 -6.53 -2.05
CA ALA A 190 13.30 -6.00 -3.40
C ALA A 190 14.41 -6.58 -4.28
N SER A 191 15.62 -6.75 -3.74
CA SER A 191 16.73 -7.43 -4.43
C SER A 191 16.37 -8.88 -4.77
N CYS A 192 15.80 -9.64 -3.82
CA CYS A 192 15.29 -10.99 -4.09
C CYS A 192 14.24 -10.99 -5.21
N LEU A 193 13.31 -10.05 -5.19
CA LEU A 193 12.23 -9.95 -6.17
C LEU A 193 12.75 -9.63 -7.57
N LEU A 194 13.61 -8.61 -7.70
CA LEU A 194 14.22 -8.19 -8.96
C LEU A 194 15.15 -9.25 -9.54
N TYR A 195 15.82 -10.03 -8.68
CA TYR A 195 16.66 -11.15 -9.11
C TYR A 195 15.83 -12.35 -9.59
N ALA A 196 14.69 -12.63 -8.94
CA ALA A 196 13.83 -13.76 -9.31
C ALA A 196 13.01 -13.51 -10.59
N GLN A 197 12.84 -12.26 -10.99
CA GLN A 197 11.95 -11.85 -12.09
C GLN A 197 12.72 -11.00 -13.09
N ASP A 198 13.37 -11.66 -14.06
CA ASP A 198 14.22 -10.99 -15.06
C ASP A 198 13.48 -9.89 -15.84
N GLY A 199 12.22 -10.14 -16.19
CA GLY A 199 11.33 -9.18 -16.87
C GLY A 199 10.79 -8.06 -15.97
N ARG A 200 11.31 -7.87 -14.76
CA ARG A 200 10.92 -6.78 -13.86
C ARG A 200 12.03 -5.72 -13.79
N HIS A 201 11.68 -4.47 -14.05
CA HIS A 201 12.56 -3.31 -13.93
C HIS A 201 12.45 -2.61 -12.58
N LEU A 202 11.26 -2.59 -11.98
CA LEU A 202 10.97 -1.89 -10.72
C LEU A 202 10.23 -2.80 -9.73
N ALA A 203 10.46 -2.61 -8.44
CA ALA A 203 9.81 -3.31 -7.34
C ALA A 203 9.19 -2.28 -6.37
N PRO A 204 7.92 -1.88 -6.58
CA PRO A 204 7.20 -1.09 -5.59
C PRO A 204 6.92 -1.94 -4.35
N CYS A 205 7.13 -1.38 -3.16
CA CYS A 205 6.76 -1.99 -1.89
C CYS A 205 6.12 -0.96 -0.96
N ILE A 206 5.22 -1.42 -0.10
CA ILE A 206 4.63 -0.58 0.94
C ILE A 206 5.45 -0.78 2.22
N ARG A 207 5.77 0.29 2.93
CA ARG A 207 6.27 0.18 4.31
C ARG A 207 5.26 0.80 5.26
N ILE A 208 4.90 0.08 6.32
CA ILE A 208 4.05 0.59 7.39
C ILE A 208 4.84 0.64 8.69
N LEU A 209 4.93 1.83 9.27
CA LEU A 209 5.61 2.08 10.53
C LEU A 209 4.62 2.75 11.50
N GLY A 210 3.99 1.95 12.37
CA GLY A 210 2.85 2.42 13.15
C GLY A 210 1.72 2.88 12.23
N SER A 211 1.29 4.13 12.33
CA SER A 211 0.30 4.74 11.43
C SER A 211 0.89 5.37 10.18
N SER A 212 2.21 5.38 10.02
CA SER A 212 2.87 5.99 8.86
C SER A 212 3.00 5.00 7.70
N ILE A 213 2.51 5.36 6.52
CA ILE A 213 2.69 4.62 5.27
C ILE A 213 3.75 5.31 4.40
N TYR A 214 4.54 4.48 3.72
CA TYR A 214 5.52 4.88 2.72
C TYR A 214 5.32 4.00 1.48
N LEU A 215 5.44 4.59 0.29
CA LEU A 215 5.72 3.84 -0.93
C LEU A 215 7.22 3.93 -1.17
N THR A 216 7.88 2.78 -1.37
CA THR A 216 9.27 2.74 -1.83
C THR A 216 9.34 1.96 -3.13
N ILE A 217 10.02 2.51 -4.12
CA ILE A 217 10.22 1.90 -5.41
C ILE A 217 11.70 1.59 -5.52
N PHE A 218 12.00 0.31 -5.68
CA PHE A 218 13.36 -0.16 -5.90
C PHE A 218 13.57 -0.48 -7.37
N ASP A 219 14.77 -0.23 -7.86
CA ASP A 219 15.26 -0.75 -9.13
C ASP A 219 16.64 -1.39 -8.91
N ARG A 220 17.36 -1.69 -9.99
CA ARG A 220 18.71 -2.26 -9.89
C ARG A 220 19.79 -1.23 -9.49
N GLY A 221 19.47 0.07 -9.54
CA GLY A 221 20.38 1.17 -9.24
C GLY A 221 20.18 1.82 -7.87
N GLY A 222 19.04 1.61 -7.22
CA GLY A 222 18.76 2.17 -5.90
C GLY A 222 17.28 2.19 -5.56
N SER A 223 16.87 3.24 -4.84
CA SER A 223 15.48 3.39 -4.41
C SER A 223 15.02 4.84 -4.35
N LEU A 224 13.72 5.01 -4.56
CA LEU A 224 13.00 6.25 -4.33
C LEU A 224 11.86 5.99 -3.34
N SER A 225 11.82 6.74 -2.24
CA SER A 225 10.76 6.64 -1.24
C SER A 225 9.98 7.93 -1.14
N THR A 226 8.67 7.80 -0.92
CA THR A 226 7.86 8.92 -0.46
C THR A 226 8.25 9.32 0.96
N ALA A 227 7.85 10.53 1.35
CA ALA A 227 7.71 10.88 2.76
C ALA A 227 6.73 9.92 3.47
N GLY A 228 6.81 9.89 4.80
CA GLY A 228 5.86 9.16 5.63
C GLY A 228 4.55 9.91 5.78
N PHE A 229 3.43 9.25 5.50
CA PHE A 229 2.10 9.81 5.68
C PHE A 229 1.33 9.06 6.76
N ASP A 230 0.78 9.77 7.74
CA ASP A 230 -0.14 9.17 8.69
C ASP A 230 -1.44 8.76 7.99
N ILE A 231 -1.76 7.47 7.95
CA ILE A 231 -2.89 6.93 7.18
C ILE A 231 -4.26 7.44 7.67
N HIS A 232 -4.34 7.89 8.93
CA HIS A 232 -5.55 8.46 9.48
C HIS A 232 -5.72 9.93 9.09
N SER A 233 -4.62 10.68 9.00
CA SER A 233 -4.64 12.11 8.68
C SER A 233 -4.59 12.37 7.17
N HIS A 234 -4.07 11.42 6.39
CA HIS A 234 -3.96 11.47 4.94
C HIS A 234 -4.59 10.20 4.30
N PRO A 235 -5.90 9.96 4.52
CA PRO A 235 -6.56 8.75 4.06
C PRO A 235 -6.55 8.60 2.52
N GLU A 236 -6.60 9.68 1.77
CA GLU A 236 -6.52 9.64 0.30
C GLU A 236 -5.14 9.18 -0.20
N VAL A 237 -4.06 9.59 0.49
CA VAL A 237 -2.70 9.12 0.18
C VAL A 237 -2.57 7.64 0.46
N PHE A 238 -3.12 7.18 1.59
CA PHE A 238 -3.19 5.76 1.92
C PHE A 238 -3.96 4.96 0.85
N LEU A 239 -5.14 5.43 0.46
CA LEU A 239 -5.95 4.81 -0.59
C LEU A 239 -5.19 4.75 -1.91
N ARG A 240 -4.57 5.84 -2.33
CA ARG A 240 -3.81 5.91 -3.59
C ARG A 240 -2.65 4.92 -3.62
N ILE A 241 -1.86 4.83 -2.54
CA ILE A 241 -0.77 3.86 -2.43
C ILE A 241 -1.32 2.43 -2.46
N LEU A 242 -2.33 2.14 -1.64
CA LEU A 242 -2.88 0.80 -1.52
C LEU A 242 -3.51 0.32 -2.84
N ILE A 243 -4.38 1.14 -3.45
CA ILE A 243 -5.02 0.82 -4.73
C ILE A 243 -3.96 0.76 -5.84
N GLY A 244 -3.05 1.73 -5.88
CA GLY A 244 -2.00 1.81 -6.91
C GLY A 244 -1.14 0.54 -6.95
N VAL A 245 -0.63 0.11 -5.80
CA VAL A 245 0.19 -1.11 -5.73
C VAL A 245 -0.63 -2.38 -5.99
N SER A 246 -1.93 -2.36 -5.68
CA SER A 246 -2.79 -3.56 -5.78
C SER A 246 -3.51 -3.70 -7.12
N ALA A 247 -3.66 -2.63 -7.89
CA ALA A 247 -4.56 -2.62 -9.06
C ALA A 247 -4.01 -1.85 -10.27
N ALA A 248 -2.87 -1.17 -10.16
CA ALA A 248 -2.25 -0.58 -11.35
C ALA A 248 -1.84 -1.67 -12.35
N PRO A 249 -1.76 -1.34 -13.65
CA PRO A 249 -1.23 -2.26 -14.65
C PRO A 249 0.16 -2.77 -14.27
N LEU A 250 0.47 -4.02 -14.63
CA LEU A 250 1.76 -4.63 -14.31
C LEU A 250 2.94 -3.81 -14.83
N SER A 251 2.80 -3.13 -15.97
CA SER A 251 3.81 -2.21 -16.50
C SER A 251 4.12 -1.05 -15.55
N THR A 252 3.10 -0.50 -14.90
CA THR A 252 3.25 0.52 -13.85
C THR A 252 3.92 -0.04 -12.59
N LEU A 253 3.70 -1.33 -12.31
CA LEU A 253 4.35 -2.05 -11.21
C LEU A 253 5.75 -2.58 -11.56
N GLY A 254 6.28 -2.20 -12.73
CA GLY A 254 7.65 -2.47 -13.14
C GLY A 254 7.85 -3.72 -13.99
N PHE A 255 6.80 -4.41 -14.43
CA PHE A 255 6.93 -5.54 -15.36
C PHE A 255 7.11 -5.05 -16.80
N ASP A 256 7.97 -5.71 -17.56
CA ASP A 256 8.07 -5.49 -19.00
C ASP A 256 6.78 -5.94 -19.69
N ALA A 257 6.14 -5.04 -20.42
CA ALA A 257 4.90 -5.33 -21.14
C ALA A 257 5.14 -6.01 -22.51
N SER A 258 6.40 -6.13 -22.93
CA SER A 258 6.78 -6.73 -24.23
C SER A 258 7.08 -8.22 -24.17
N ILE A 259 7.08 -8.81 -22.96
CA ILE A 259 7.33 -10.23 -22.68
C ILE A 259 6.05 -10.88 -22.18
#